data_AF-A0A379SJ24-F1
#
_entry.id   AF-A0A379SJ24-F1
#
_cell.length_a   1.000
_cell.length_b   1.000
_cell.length_c   1.000
_cell.angle_alpha   90.00
_cell.angle_beta   90.00
_cell.angle_gamma   90.00
#
_symmetry.space_group_name_H-M   'P 1'
#
loop_
_entity.id
_entity.type
_entity.pdbx_description
1 polymer ?
#
loop_
_entity_poly.entity_id
_entity_poly.type
_entity_poly.pdbx_seq_one_letter_code
_entity_poly.pdbx_strand_id
1 'polypeptide(L)' 'MRYLFECKDANSKAPKYIQFSDHIIAPRKSGHFHIFMGNTSQQALLQEMENWPTYYPYQLKTNEVVDEMLHH' A
#
# COMPACT_ATOMS: atom_id res chain seq x y z
N MET A 1 -8.29 2.04 -6.86
CA MET A 1 -7.32 2.90 -7.59
C MET A 1 -5.93 2.56 -7.09
N ARG A 2 -4.88 2.66 -7.94
CA ARG A 2 -3.47 2.54 -7.53
C ARG A 2 -2.77 3.89 -7.67
N TYR A 3 -2.09 4.36 -6.62
CA TYR A 3 -1.21 5.53 -6.68
C TYR A 3 0.25 5.08 -6.79
N LEU A 4 0.92 5.44 -7.88
CA LEU A 4 2.21 4.91 -8.28
C LEU A 4 3.36 5.83 -7.85
N PHE A 5 4.41 5.23 -7.29
CA PHE A 5 5.65 5.93 -6.92
C PHE A 5 6.86 5.14 -7.39
N GLU A 6 7.96 5.85 -7.66
CA GLU A 6 9.23 5.28 -8.10
C GLU A 6 10.40 5.88 -7.30
N CYS A 7 11.26 5.01 -6.77
CA CYS A 7 12.53 5.40 -6.19
C CYS A 7 13.56 5.63 -7.30
N LYS A 8 14.04 6.87 -7.44
CA LYS A 8 15.05 7.27 -8.43
C LYS A 8 16.46 7.40 -7.87
N ASP A 9 16.62 7.19 -6.56
CA ASP A 9 17.92 7.21 -5.91
C ASP A 9 18.64 5.86 -6.16
N ALA A 10 19.74 5.92 -6.91
CA ALA A 10 20.54 4.75 -7.25
C ALA A 10 21.22 4.09 -6.05
N ASN A 11 21.38 4.80 -4.93
CA ASN A 11 22.00 4.27 -3.71
C ASN A 11 20.97 3.68 -2.73
N SER A 12 19.68 3.87 -3.00
CA SER A 12 18.63 3.33 -2.16
C SER A 12 18.53 1.80 -2.30
N LYS A 13 18.29 1.13 -1.16
CA LYS A 13 17.98 -0.30 -1.11
C LYS A 13 16.48 -0.58 -1.05
N ALA A 14 15.65 0.47 -1.08
CA ALA A 14 14.20 0.34 -1.09
C ALA A 14 13.71 -0.24 -2.44
N PRO A 15 12.49 -0.79 -2.49
CA PRO A 15 11.88 -1.20 -3.75
C PRO A 15 11.85 -0.04 -4.76
N LYS A 16 12.22 -0.32 -6.01
CA LYS A 16 12.26 0.67 -7.08
C LYS A 16 10.86 1.21 -7.41
N TYR A 17 9.85 0.35 -7.37
CA TYR A 17 8.47 0.70 -7.64
C TYR A 17 7.60 0.33 -6.44
N ILE A 18 6.72 1.24 -6.05
CA ILE A 18 5.68 0.96 -5.08
C ILE A 18 4.32 1.50 -5.56
N GLN A 19 3.24 0.88 -5.10
CA GLN A 19 1.88 1.34 -5.35
C GLN A 19 1.07 1.30 -4.07
N PHE A 20 0.32 2.36 -3.79
CA PHE A 20 -0.67 2.40 -2.71
C PHE A 20 -2.08 2.14 -3.25
N SER A 21 -2.89 1.40 -2.50
CA SER A 21 -4.32 1.18 -2.72
C SER A 21 -5.04 1.21 -1.38
N ASP A 22 -5.99 2.12 -1.19
CA ASP A 22 -6.62 2.39 0.11
C ASP A 22 -8.11 2.74 -0.01
N HIS A 23 -8.74 2.35 -1.12
CA HIS A 23 -10.15 2.63 -1.43
C HIS A 23 -10.50 4.14 -1.61
N ILE A 24 -9.52 5.03 -1.53
CA ILE A 24 -9.68 6.48 -1.71
C ILE A 24 -9.26 6.88 -3.13
N ILE A 25 -10.10 7.66 -3.82
CA ILE A 25 -9.87 8.07 -5.23
C ILE A 25 -9.62 9.58 -5.41
N ALA A 26 -9.54 10.32 -4.31
CA ALA A 26 -9.30 11.76 -4.28
C ALA A 26 -8.57 12.14 -2.98
N PRO A 27 -7.92 13.32 -2.87
CA PRO A 27 -7.14 13.68 -1.69
C PRO A 27 -7.90 13.54 -0.37
N ARG A 28 -7.50 12.54 0.43
CA ARG A 28 -8.00 12.27 1.79
C ARG A 28 -6.92 11.48 2.54
N LYS A 29 -6.87 11.61 3.86
CA LYS A 29 -5.97 10.79 4.69
C LYS A 29 -6.48 9.35 4.74
N SER A 30 -5.56 8.40 4.51
CA SER A 30 -5.82 6.96 4.57
C SER A 30 -6.09 6.50 6.00
N GLY A 31 -7.09 5.62 6.16
CA GLY A 31 -7.32 4.88 7.41
C GLY A 31 -6.43 3.64 7.50
N HIS A 32 -6.37 2.86 6.41
CA HIS A 32 -5.40 1.80 6.19
C HIS A 32 -5.02 1.75 4.71
N PHE A 33 -3.96 1.03 4.36
CA PHE A 33 -3.59 0.85 2.96
C PHE A 33 -3.04 -0.54 2.65
N HIS A 34 -3.15 -0.91 1.39
CA HIS A 34 -2.41 -2.00 0.77
C HIS A 34 -1.22 -1.42 -0.01
N ILE A 35 -0.05 -2.05 0.12
CA ILE A 35 1.16 -1.63 -0.57
C ILE A 35 1.72 -2.76 -1.44
N PHE A 36 1.97 -2.45 -2.70
CA PHE A 36 2.62 -3.33 -3.66
C PHE A 36 4.04 -2.84 -3.89
N MET A 37 5.02 -3.73 -3.90
CA MET A 37 6.44 -3.38 -3.94
C MET A 37 7.18 -4.29 -4.90
N GLY A 38 8.06 -3.74 -5.74
CA GLY A 38 8.86 -4.54 -6.65
C GLY A 38 9.92 -3.76 -7.40
N ASN A 39 10.78 -4.47 -8.12
CA ASN A 39 11.92 -3.89 -8.83
C ASN A 39 11.83 -4.00 -10.36
N THR A 40 10.79 -4.68 -10.89
CA THR A 40 10.65 -4.97 -12.33
C THR A 40 9.99 -3.84 -13.10
N SER A 41 8.71 -3.55 -12.85
CA SER A 41 7.97 -2.47 -13.50
C SER A 41 6.68 -2.16 -12.74
N GLN A 42 6.11 -0.97 -12.99
CA GLN A 42 4.76 -0.64 -12.50
C GLN A 42 3.69 -1.60 -13.06
N GLN A 43 3.84 -2.04 -14.30
CA GLN A 43 2.90 -2.97 -14.93
C GLN A 43 2.88 -4.32 -14.20
N ALA A 44 4.05 -4.83 -13.79
CA ALA A 44 4.13 -6.08 -13.02
C ALA A 44 3.34 -5.97 -11.70
N LEU A 45 3.43 -4.84 -11.00
CA LEU A 45 2.68 -4.60 -9.77
C LEU A 45 1.17 -4.42 -10.00
N LEU A 46 0.75 -3.95 -11.18
CA LEU A 46 -0.67 -3.86 -11.54
C LEU A 46 -1.29 -5.24 -11.83
N GLN A 47 -0.48 -6.22 -12.23
CA GLN A 47 -0.94 -7.60 -12.43
C GLN A 47 -0.98 -8.41 -11.11
N GLU A 48 -0.34 -7.91 -10.04
CA GLU A 48 -0.38 -8.55 -8.73
C GLU A 48 -1.76 -8.39 -8.08
N MET A 49 -2.40 -9.53 -7.82
CA MET A 49 -3.78 -9.63 -7.32
C MET A 49 -3.89 -10.57 -6.11
N GLU A 50 -2.86 -11.35 -5.80
CA GLU A 50 -2.91 -12.38 -4.76
C GLU A 50 -2.28 -11.88 -3.46
N ASN A 51 -1.18 -11.13 -3.55
CA ASN A 51 -0.46 -10.62 -2.39
C ASN A 51 -0.54 -9.09 -2.30
N TRP A 52 -1.19 -8.61 -1.23
CA TRP A 52 -1.40 -7.20 -0.97
C TRP A 52 -1.13 -6.89 0.52
N PRO A 53 0.15 -6.75 0.91
CA PRO A 53 0.54 -6.38 2.27
C PRO A 53 -0.27 -5.19 2.80
N THR A 54 -0.93 -5.36 3.95
CA THR A 54 -1.91 -4.41 4.49
C THR A 54 -1.43 -3.83 5.81
N TYR A 55 -1.56 -2.51 5.96
CA TYR A 55 -1.05 -1.75 7.08
C TYR A 55 -2.11 -0.82 7.67
N TYR A 56 -2.23 -0.85 9.00
CA TYR A 56 -3.08 0.02 9.81
C TYR A 56 -2.24 1.05 10.58
N PRO A 57 -2.84 2.10 11.16
CA PRO A 57 -2.14 3.07 11.99
C PRO A 57 -1.50 2.38 13.20
N TYR A 58 -0.23 2.65 13.44
CA TYR A 58 0.59 1.95 14.44
C TYR A 58 0.02 2.05 15.88
N GLN A 59 -0.66 3.14 16.20
CA GLN A 59 -1.24 3.37 17.52
C GLN A 59 -2.48 2.51 17.82
N LEU A 60 -3.09 1.87 16.82
CA LEU A 60 -4.25 1.01 17.04
C LEU A 60 -3.84 -0.25 17.79
N LYS A 61 -4.64 -0.61 18.80
CA LYS A 61 -4.55 -1.91 19.46
C LYS A 61 -5.15 -2.99 18.58
N THR A 62 -4.77 -4.24 18.83
CA THR A 62 -5.23 -5.40 18.05
C THR A 62 -6.76 -5.48 17.93
N ASN A 63 -7.49 -5.20 19.01
CA ASN A 63 -8.95 -5.22 18.99
C ASN A 63 -9.56 -4.11 18.14
N GLU A 64 -8.94 -2.93 18.09
CA GLU A 64 -9.37 -1.82 17.24
C GLU A 64 -9.11 -2.14 15.76
N VAL A 65 -7.98 -2.79 15.44
CA VAL A 65 -7.71 -3.29 14.08
C VAL A 65 -8.75 -4.33 13.65
N VAL A 66 -9.10 -5.28 14.52
CA VAL A 66 -10.16 -6.27 14.24
C VAL A 66 -11.51 -5.59 14.03
N ASP A 67 -11.85 -4.60 14.86
CA ASP A 67 -13.09 -3.85 14.72
C ASP A 67 -13.15 -3.09 13.38
N GLU A 68 -12.08 -2.39 13.00
CA GLU A 68 -12.00 -1.71 11.71
C GLU A 68 -12.11 -2.70 10.53
N MET A 69 -11.45 -3.86 10.60
CA MET A 69 -11.54 -4.90 9.57
C MET A 69 -12.97 -5.42 9.36
N LEU A 70 -13.77 -5.48 10.43
CA LEU A 70 -15.17 -5.95 10.37
C LEU A 70 -16.14 -4.89 9.84
N HIS A 71 -15.76 -3.61 9.91
CA HIS A 71 -16.60 -2.47 9.53
C HIS A 71 -16.12 -1.75 8.25
N HIS A 72 -15.17 -2.34 7.52
CA HIS A 72 -14.53 -1.71 6.36
C HIS A 72 -15.43 -1.61 5.12
#